data_AF-A0A7S1BL59-F1
#
_entry.id   AF-A0A7S1BL59-F1
#
_cell.length_a   1.000
_cell.length_b   1.000
_cell.length_c   1.000
_cell.angle_alpha   90.00
_cell.angle_beta   90.00
_cell.angle_gamma   90.00
#
_symmetry.space_group_name_H-M   'P 1'
#
loop_
_entity.id
_entity.type
_entity.pdbx_description
1 polymer ?
#
loop_
_entity_poly.entity_id
_entity_poly.type
_entity_poly.pdbx_seq_one_letter_code
_entity_poly.pdbx_strand_id
1 'polypeptide(L)'
;QMCTVLRPTGEKLDESWGDSKKMLGNAKLLDLLKAYPKNNITERMHRTCTKILKDNEHHDISVENMANKSQAGKGLLIWVLAILRYYEVAKNVEPLREKVKDMEQAQAKTEAELSTLHSLIADLTSELSDLNSGYKKATLELEDLKNQALIMSKRLSSASKLIEGLTGEKSRWNHERQELSQNRSKLVGDCLMSACFLTYMGAFTAKYRSSVMSNISGDIVEKKVPHTCDLKIERIFVSDDVIQRWSAHGLPADEYSLQNGILTTQANRFPLCIDPQQQALVWIKNMFAEEHLTVKTLNDDDFMKHLELAIQFGKVFLFENVDEDLDPMLDPVLEKNFITENGNNVITLGDKKITWDDNFRLFLCTKLNNPIYSPEIIGKITLVNYGVTQKGLSDQLLNVVVKHEHEDLEDQYKCIVRNMSKNMQLIVKLEDSLLKELSSSTGNILDNDDLIKTLDETKEKALEIKKKLEEAQLTKKKISSARNEYKPVAKRGSILYFAASSLALLSPMYEMSLDSFLSCFIKSMNQVQQKKKLKERIQNLITSATSYLYDYTCTGIFECHKSTFSFRLACLVLEDDGLLDNKALDAFLHGDRTIGEPSVPKPL
;
A
#
# COMPACT_ATOMS: atom_id res chain seq x y z
N GLN A 1 103.29 67.19 65.44
CA GLN A 1 103.15 67.53 64.01
C GLN A 1 102.16 66.64 63.27
N MET A 2 102.38 65.33 63.07
CA MET A 2 101.36 64.50 62.35
C MET A 2 99.98 64.52 63.02
N CYS A 3 99.92 64.42 64.34
CA CYS A 3 98.66 64.51 65.07
C CYS A 3 98.02 65.91 65.02
N THR A 4 98.79 66.99 64.84
CA THR A 4 98.22 68.35 64.68
C THR A 4 97.65 68.56 63.28
N VAL A 5 98.20 67.87 62.26
CA VAL A 5 97.65 67.86 60.89
C VAL A 5 96.35 67.04 60.82
N LEU A 6 96.27 65.91 61.52
CA LEU A 6 95.07 65.08 61.58
C LEU A 6 93.99 65.60 62.53
N ARG A 7 94.26 66.67 63.30
CA ARG A 7 93.28 67.41 64.14
C ARG A 7 92.29 66.51 64.91
N PRO A 8 92.75 65.58 65.76
CA PRO A 8 91.85 64.70 66.51
C PRO A 8 90.98 65.45 67.53
N THR A 9 91.37 66.66 67.95
CA THR A 9 90.58 67.55 68.82
C THR A 9 89.67 68.52 68.05
N GLY A 10 89.71 68.53 66.71
CA GLY A 10 88.89 69.41 65.85
C GLY A 10 89.38 70.87 65.72
N GLU A 11 90.30 71.33 66.57
CA GLU A 11 90.84 72.70 66.55
C GLU A 11 92.02 72.85 65.57
N LYS A 12 92.14 74.03 64.93
CA LYS A 12 93.30 74.41 64.11
C LYS A 12 94.40 74.92 65.04
N LEU A 13 95.47 74.15 65.19
CA LEU A 13 96.66 74.53 65.94
C LEU A 13 97.78 74.90 64.96
N ASP A 14 98.51 75.98 65.23
CA ASP A 14 99.70 76.33 64.47
C ASP A 14 100.79 75.29 64.77
N GLU A 15 101.60 74.91 63.78
CA GLU A 15 102.48 73.74 63.79
C GLU A 15 103.72 73.87 64.72
N SER A 16 103.57 74.60 65.82
CA SER A 16 104.52 74.89 66.88
C SER A 16 104.50 73.84 68.01
N TRP A 17 105.65 73.64 68.66
CA TRP A 17 105.80 72.75 69.81
C TRP A 17 104.93 73.15 71.01
N GLY A 18 104.67 74.45 71.18
CA GLY A 18 103.83 74.98 72.27
C GLY A 18 102.39 74.46 72.21
N ASP A 19 101.82 74.38 71.01
CA ASP A 19 100.46 73.90 70.80
C ASP A 19 100.35 72.37 70.76
N SER A 20 101.41 71.69 70.32
CA SER A 20 101.51 70.23 70.48
C SER A 20 101.46 69.82 71.96
N LYS A 21 102.03 70.63 72.87
CA LYS A 21 101.98 70.40 74.31
C LYS A 21 100.57 70.64 74.90
N LYS A 22 99.82 71.64 74.40
CA LYS A 22 98.40 71.85 74.77
C LYS A 22 97.52 70.68 74.34
N MET A 23 97.72 70.17 73.13
CA MET A 23 96.98 69.00 72.62
C MET A 23 97.24 67.75 73.47
N LEU A 24 98.50 67.52 73.87
CA LEU A 24 98.90 66.39 74.73
C LEU A 24 98.45 66.54 76.19
N GLY A 25 98.22 67.76 76.68
CA GLY A 25 97.72 68.04 78.03
C GLY A 25 96.21 67.86 78.20
N ASN A 26 95.46 67.59 77.13
CA ASN A 26 94.01 67.42 77.20
C ASN A 26 93.64 66.03 77.73
N ALA A 27 93.00 65.98 78.90
CA ALA A 27 92.60 64.74 79.57
C ALA A 27 91.66 63.83 78.75
N LYS A 28 90.98 64.35 77.71
CA LYS A 28 90.05 63.61 76.83
C LYS A 28 90.62 63.20 75.47
N LEU A 29 91.92 63.37 75.23
CA LEU A 29 92.54 63.11 73.92
C LEU A 29 92.33 61.66 73.43
N LEU A 30 92.38 60.67 74.33
CA LEU A 30 92.34 59.26 73.96
C LEU A 30 90.97 58.80 73.45
N ASP A 31 89.89 59.36 73.99
CA ASP A 31 88.52 59.10 73.52
C ASP A 31 88.26 59.76 72.16
N LEU A 32 88.81 60.96 71.95
CA LEU A 32 88.74 61.67 70.67
C LEU A 32 89.50 60.95 69.54
N LEU A 33 90.60 60.28 69.86
CA LEU A 33 91.33 59.43 68.89
C LEU A 33 90.52 58.18 68.49
N LYS A 34 89.76 57.58 69.41
CA LYS A 34 88.92 56.40 69.12
C LYS A 34 87.68 56.76 68.31
N ALA A 35 87.05 57.89 68.63
CA ALA A 35 85.84 58.40 67.96
C ALA A 35 86.15 59.21 66.69
N TYR A 36 87.39 59.21 66.21
CA TYR A 36 87.80 60.03 65.07
C TYR A 36 87.01 59.66 63.80
N PRO A 37 86.39 60.63 63.10
CA PRO A 37 85.56 60.39 61.92
C PRO A 37 86.42 59.97 60.72
N LYS A 38 86.58 58.66 60.55
CA LYS A 38 87.48 58.02 59.56
C LYS A 38 87.15 58.34 58.09
N ASN A 39 85.93 58.78 57.80
CA ASN A 39 85.46 59.10 56.44
C ASN A 39 85.71 60.56 56.01
N ASN A 40 86.13 61.46 56.91
CA ASN A 40 86.32 62.89 56.63
C ASN A 40 87.78 63.30 56.35
N ILE A 41 88.65 62.34 56.06
CA ILE A 41 90.07 62.60 55.75
C ILE A 41 90.17 63.15 54.34
N THR A 42 90.63 64.39 54.20
CA THR A 42 90.86 64.98 52.88
C THR A 42 92.19 64.49 52.30
N GLU A 43 92.27 64.32 50.98
CA GLU A 43 93.49 63.91 50.26
C GLU A 43 94.71 64.81 50.60
N ARG A 44 94.46 66.10 50.89
CA ARG A 44 95.49 67.05 51.34
C ARG A 44 96.08 66.70 52.71
N MET A 45 95.27 66.25 53.67
CA MET A 45 95.71 65.87 55.02
C MET A 45 96.51 64.56 54.99
N HIS A 46 96.08 63.60 54.14
CA HIS A 46 96.81 62.37 53.88
C HIS A 46 98.20 62.69 53.29
N ARG A 47 98.26 63.42 52.17
CA ARG A 47 99.53 63.78 51.50
C ARG A 47 100.51 64.52 52.41
N THR A 48 100.05 65.46 53.24
CA THR A 48 100.92 66.18 54.19
C THR A 48 101.46 65.26 55.28
N CYS A 49 100.65 64.35 55.83
CA CYS A 49 101.13 63.39 56.84
C CYS A 49 102.11 62.37 56.24
N THR A 50 101.87 61.88 55.01
CA THR A 50 102.81 60.99 54.32
C THR A 50 104.12 61.70 54.00
N LYS A 51 104.09 63.00 53.69
CA LYS A 51 105.28 63.82 53.43
C LYS A 51 106.11 64.03 54.70
N ILE A 52 105.47 64.32 55.84
CA ILE A 52 106.15 64.43 57.15
C ILE A 52 106.78 63.11 57.60
N LEU A 53 106.16 61.96 57.26
CA LEU A 53 106.74 60.64 57.48
C LEU A 53 108.00 60.42 56.62
N LYS A 54 107.96 60.77 55.33
CA LYS A 54 109.07 60.59 54.39
C LYS A 54 110.25 61.56 54.63
N ASP A 55 109.97 62.84 54.91
CA ASP A 55 111.02 63.86 55.13
C ASP A 55 111.83 63.61 56.42
N ASN A 56 111.34 62.76 57.34
CA ASN A 56 112.04 62.37 58.58
C ASN A 56 112.57 60.92 58.57
N GLU A 57 112.60 60.24 57.40
CA GLU A 57 113.13 58.87 57.29
C GLU A 57 114.64 58.77 57.64
N HIS A 58 115.39 59.88 57.56
CA HIS A 58 116.81 59.94 57.97
C HIS A 58 117.04 60.13 59.49
N HIS A 59 115.97 60.12 60.30
CA HIS A 59 116.00 60.22 61.77
C HIS A 59 115.20 59.09 62.45
N ASP A 60 115.27 57.88 61.88
CA ASP A 60 115.01 56.61 62.57
C ASP A 60 113.71 56.55 63.42
N ILE A 61 112.61 57.14 62.89
CA ILE A 61 111.28 57.17 63.51
C ILE A 61 110.55 55.84 63.22
N SER A 62 111.09 54.75 63.75
CA SER A 62 110.39 53.47 63.85
C SER A 62 109.51 53.43 65.11
N VAL A 63 108.39 52.68 65.04
CA VAL A 63 107.51 52.38 66.19
C VAL A 63 108.34 51.83 67.38
N GLU A 64 109.44 51.13 67.10
CA GLU A 64 110.34 50.52 68.09
C GLU A 64 111.30 51.53 68.74
N ASN A 65 111.93 52.41 67.96
CA ASN A 65 112.81 53.46 68.49
C ASN A 65 112.05 54.53 69.28
N MET A 66 110.81 54.85 68.89
CA MET A 66 109.99 55.77 69.67
C MET A 66 109.52 55.16 70.99
N ALA A 67 109.45 53.82 71.10
CA ALA A 67 109.14 53.12 72.34
C ALA A 67 110.22 53.32 73.41
N ASN A 68 111.49 53.38 73.00
CA ASN A 68 112.64 53.61 73.88
C ASN A 68 112.72 55.05 74.41
N LYS A 69 112.11 56.03 73.72
CA LYS A 69 112.07 57.44 74.14
C LYS A 69 110.76 57.83 74.85
N SER A 70 109.61 57.27 74.46
CA SER A 70 108.31 57.49 75.12
C SER A 70 107.23 56.51 74.63
N GLN A 71 106.64 55.74 75.55
CA GLN A 71 105.51 54.83 75.23
C GLN A 71 104.25 55.58 74.74
N ALA A 72 104.01 56.80 75.22
CA ALA A 72 102.88 57.61 74.76
C ALA A 72 103.07 58.08 73.30
N GLY A 73 104.31 58.35 72.89
CA GLY A 73 104.64 58.70 71.51
C GLY A 73 104.40 57.55 70.51
N LYS A 74 104.73 56.31 70.92
CA LYS A 74 104.47 55.09 70.14
C LYS A 74 102.98 54.91 69.80
N GLY A 75 102.09 55.10 70.78
CA GLY A 75 100.65 54.93 70.59
C GLY A 75 100.06 55.90 69.56
N LEU A 76 100.54 57.15 69.54
CA LEU A 76 100.12 58.16 68.58
C LEU A 76 100.58 57.84 67.15
N LEU A 77 101.79 57.31 66.96
CA LEU A 77 102.30 56.94 65.63
C LEU A 77 101.49 55.79 65.00
N ILE A 78 101.11 54.78 65.79
CA ILE A 78 100.30 53.64 65.33
C ILE A 78 98.92 54.11 64.86
N TRP A 79 98.31 55.05 65.60
CA TRP A 79 97.01 55.62 65.23
C TRP A 79 97.06 56.37 63.90
N VAL A 80 98.10 57.18 63.66
CA VAL A 80 98.30 57.89 62.38
C VAL A 80 98.41 56.90 61.20
N LEU A 81 99.19 55.83 61.36
CA LEU A 81 99.38 54.81 60.30
C LEU A 81 98.08 54.04 59.98
N ALA A 82 97.26 53.72 60.99
CA ALA A 82 96.00 53.01 60.81
C ALA A 82 94.96 53.85 60.04
N ILE A 83 94.94 55.16 60.26
CA ILE A 83 94.05 56.10 59.60
C ILE A 83 94.39 56.27 58.11
N LEU A 84 95.67 56.31 57.76
CA LEU A 84 96.11 56.42 56.36
C LEU A 84 95.70 55.17 55.55
N ARG A 85 95.81 53.96 56.12
CA ARG A 85 95.42 52.70 55.46
C ARG A 85 93.91 52.57 55.18
N TYR A 86 93.05 53.07 56.08
CA TYR A 86 91.60 52.97 55.89
C TYR A 86 91.10 53.77 54.67
N TYR A 87 91.72 54.93 54.41
CA TYR A 87 91.36 55.79 53.27
C TYR A 87 91.61 55.12 51.90
N GLU A 88 92.67 54.30 51.77
CA GLU A 88 92.97 53.60 50.51
C GLU A 88 91.93 52.51 50.16
N VAL A 89 91.37 51.83 51.17
CA VAL A 89 90.39 50.74 50.96
C VAL A 89 89.00 51.29 50.60
N ALA A 90 88.59 52.40 51.22
CA ALA A 90 87.28 53.01 50.98
C ALA A 90 87.08 53.45 49.51
N LYS A 91 88.13 53.94 48.85
CA LYS A 91 88.09 54.42 47.45
C LYS A 91 87.70 53.36 46.41
N ASN A 92 87.91 52.07 46.70
CA ASN A 92 87.72 51.00 45.72
C ASN A 92 86.33 50.32 45.78
N VAL A 93 85.58 50.45 46.88
CA VAL A 93 84.35 49.66 47.13
C VAL A 93 83.06 50.41 46.75
N GLU A 94 83.10 51.73 46.74
CA GLU A 94 81.95 52.60 46.45
C GLU A 94 81.34 52.42 45.03
N PRO A 95 82.13 52.35 43.93
CA PRO A 95 81.56 52.23 42.58
C PRO A 95 80.94 50.86 42.26
N LEU A 96 81.27 49.81 43.03
CA LEU A 96 80.70 48.46 42.84
C LEU A 96 79.31 48.31 43.48
N ARG A 97 79.03 49.06 44.56
CA ARG A 97 77.71 49.05 45.21
C ARG A 97 76.63 49.75 44.38
N GLU A 98 77.02 50.75 43.59
CA GLU A 98 76.09 51.50 42.74
C GLU A 98 75.62 50.66 41.55
N LYS A 99 76.53 49.90 40.90
CA LYS A 99 76.19 49.00 39.78
C LYS A 99 75.23 47.86 40.13
N VAL A 100 75.33 47.30 41.34
CA VAL A 100 74.43 46.21 41.77
C VAL A 100 73.00 46.75 41.94
N LYS A 101 72.87 47.94 42.52
CA LYS A 101 71.58 48.60 42.74
C LYS A 101 70.87 48.93 41.42
N ASP A 102 71.61 49.40 40.42
CA ASP A 102 71.05 49.69 39.09
C ASP A 102 70.56 48.43 38.37
N MET A 103 71.30 47.31 38.46
CA MET A 103 70.89 46.05 37.85
C MET A 103 69.69 45.41 38.56
N GLU A 104 69.60 45.49 39.89
CA GLU A 104 68.44 45.03 40.65
C GLU A 104 67.17 45.83 40.30
N GLN A 105 67.30 47.15 40.10
CA GLN A 105 66.17 47.99 39.66
C GLN A 105 65.73 47.68 38.22
N ALA A 106 66.66 47.39 37.32
CA ALA A 106 66.34 46.98 35.96
C ALA A 106 65.65 45.61 35.93
N GLN A 107 66.12 44.65 36.71
CA GLN A 107 65.53 43.31 36.82
C GLN A 107 64.08 43.37 37.33
N ALA A 108 63.84 44.16 38.39
CA ALA A 108 62.50 44.32 38.96
C ALA A 108 61.49 44.93 37.95
N LYS A 109 61.94 45.88 37.11
CA LYS A 109 61.09 46.43 36.04
C LYS A 109 60.76 45.37 34.98
N THR A 110 61.75 44.61 34.52
CA THR A 110 61.53 43.57 33.50
C THR A 110 60.66 42.41 34.00
N GLU A 111 60.80 42.01 35.27
CA GLU A 111 59.95 40.99 35.88
C GLU A 111 58.51 41.47 36.06
N ALA A 112 58.31 42.75 36.41
CA ALA A 112 56.98 43.35 36.47
C ALA A 112 56.32 43.38 35.08
N GLU A 113 57.03 43.82 34.04
CA GLU A 113 56.53 43.82 32.65
C GLU A 113 56.20 42.40 32.17
N LEU A 114 57.06 41.43 32.47
CA LEU A 114 56.86 40.02 32.12
C LEU A 114 55.63 39.45 32.82
N SER A 115 55.40 39.78 34.09
CA SER A 115 54.20 39.37 34.83
C SER A 115 52.91 39.94 34.21
N THR A 116 52.93 41.21 33.77
CA THR A 116 51.77 41.85 33.11
C THR A 116 51.50 41.28 31.73
N LEU A 117 52.54 40.91 30.98
CA LEU A 117 52.40 40.24 29.69
C LEU A 117 51.86 38.81 29.86
N HIS A 118 52.32 38.08 30.88
CA HIS A 118 51.80 36.76 31.20
C HIS A 118 50.33 36.79 31.62
N SER A 119 49.91 37.78 32.41
CA SER A 119 48.48 37.94 32.75
C SER A 119 47.65 38.28 31.52
N LEU A 120 48.13 39.17 30.64
CA LEU A 120 47.44 39.52 29.40
C LEU A 120 47.30 38.31 28.46
N ILE A 121 48.34 37.49 28.34
CA ILE A 121 48.28 36.24 27.56
C ILE A 121 47.29 35.25 28.19
N ALA A 122 47.26 35.14 29.52
CA ALA A 122 46.28 34.29 30.21
C ALA A 122 44.84 34.77 29.96
N ASP A 123 44.59 36.06 30.04
CA ASP A 123 43.28 36.65 29.78
C ASP A 123 42.85 36.46 28.32
N LEU A 124 43.74 36.78 27.36
CA LEU A 124 43.48 36.59 25.92
C LEU A 124 43.30 35.12 25.53
N THR A 125 44.03 34.19 26.17
CA THR A 125 43.86 32.75 25.93
C THR A 125 42.56 32.24 26.53
N SER A 126 42.11 32.78 27.68
CA SER A 126 40.79 32.52 28.23
C SER A 126 39.68 33.04 27.33
N GLU A 127 39.77 34.28 26.85
CA GLU A 127 38.81 34.85 25.90
C GLU A 127 38.77 34.07 24.58
N LEU A 128 39.92 33.69 24.03
CA LEU A 128 39.98 32.83 22.84
C LEU A 128 39.37 31.45 23.08
N SER A 129 39.59 30.86 24.26
CA SER A 129 38.98 29.60 24.68
C SER A 129 37.45 29.72 24.69
N ASP A 130 36.93 30.74 25.35
CA ASP A 130 35.50 30.97 25.49
C ASP A 130 34.85 31.26 24.14
N LEU A 131 35.48 32.11 23.32
CA LEU A 131 35.01 32.45 21.98
C LEU A 131 35.04 31.23 21.04
N ASN A 132 36.07 30.38 21.12
CA ASN A 132 36.16 29.14 20.35
C ASN A 132 35.11 28.12 20.81
N SER A 133 34.82 28.07 22.12
CA SER A 133 33.74 27.23 22.65
C SER A 133 32.36 27.69 22.16
N GLY A 134 32.13 29.00 22.13
CA GLY A 134 30.91 29.61 21.60
C GLY A 134 30.77 29.41 20.10
N TYR A 135 31.87 29.58 19.34
CA TYR A 135 31.92 29.29 17.91
C TYR A 135 31.55 27.84 17.61
N LYS A 136 32.15 26.87 18.33
CA LYS A 136 31.83 25.44 18.16
C LYS A 136 30.36 25.13 18.44
N LYS A 137 29.79 25.70 19.51
CA LYS A 137 28.37 25.54 19.83
C LYS A 137 27.48 26.11 18.71
N ALA A 138 27.76 27.34 18.28
CA ALA A 138 27.01 27.98 17.21
C ALA A 138 27.14 27.24 15.86
N THR A 139 28.32 26.66 15.54
CA THR A 139 28.49 25.85 14.33
C THR A 139 27.70 24.54 14.39
N LEU A 140 27.69 23.88 15.56
CA LEU A 140 26.90 22.66 15.75
C LEU A 140 25.39 22.94 15.67
N GLU A 141 24.94 24.03 16.30
CA GLU A 141 23.54 24.49 16.20
C GLU A 141 23.18 24.83 14.75
N LEU A 142 24.07 25.50 14.01
CA LEU A 142 23.85 25.84 12.61
C LEU A 142 23.78 24.59 11.71
N GLU A 143 24.64 23.59 11.94
CA GLU A 143 24.57 22.31 11.23
C GLU A 143 23.29 21.54 11.57
N ASP A 144 22.89 21.49 12.84
CA ASP A 144 21.65 20.83 13.25
C ASP A 144 20.42 21.52 12.65
N LEU A 145 20.37 22.86 12.69
CA LEU A 145 19.29 23.63 12.04
C LEU A 145 19.25 23.42 10.52
N LYS A 146 20.40 23.34 9.85
CA LYS A 146 20.46 23.01 8.42
C LYS A 146 19.93 21.60 8.14
N ASN A 147 20.30 20.62 8.96
CA ASN A 147 19.80 19.26 8.82
C ASN A 147 18.29 19.18 9.07
N GLN A 148 17.78 19.86 10.10
CA GLN A 148 16.35 19.97 10.38
C GLN A 148 15.60 20.64 9.22
N ALA A 149 16.14 21.73 8.65
CA ALA A 149 15.54 22.42 7.51
C ALA A 149 15.48 21.52 6.26
N LEU A 150 16.53 20.75 5.98
CA LEU A 150 16.55 19.78 4.88
C LEU A 150 15.51 18.67 5.08
N ILE A 151 15.42 18.11 6.29
CA ILE A 151 14.42 17.09 6.64
C ILE A 151 13.01 17.66 6.51
N MET A 152 12.75 18.88 7.00
CA MET A 152 11.45 19.53 6.87
C MET A 152 11.09 19.80 5.42
N SER A 153 12.02 20.29 4.60
CA SER A 153 11.80 20.52 3.17
C SER A 153 11.43 19.22 2.44
N LYS A 154 12.17 18.14 2.72
CA LYS A 154 11.88 16.82 2.14
C LYS A 154 10.50 16.32 2.58
N ARG A 155 10.19 16.37 3.87
CA ARG A 155 8.87 16.00 4.40
C ARG A 155 7.74 16.82 3.81
N LEU A 156 7.94 18.11 3.58
CA LEU A 156 6.94 18.99 2.97
C LEU A 156 6.69 18.62 1.51
N SER A 157 7.75 18.28 0.76
CA SER A 157 7.63 17.79 -0.61
C SER A 157 6.89 16.45 -0.68
N SER A 158 7.21 15.52 0.22
CA SER A 158 6.55 14.21 0.37
C SER A 158 5.08 14.37 0.75
N ALA A 159 4.78 15.26 1.70
CA ALA A 159 3.41 15.55 2.12
C ALA A 159 2.57 16.15 0.99
N SER A 160 3.15 17.07 0.21
CA SER A 160 2.45 17.66 -0.94
C SER A 160 2.07 16.60 -1.96
N LYS A 161 3.02 15.70 -2.32
CA LYS A 161 2.76 14.59 -3.24
C LYS A 161 1.70 13.64 -2.71
N LEU A 162 1.78 13.25 -1.44
CA LEU A 162 0.78 12.38 -0.82
C LEU A 162 -0.62 13.01 -0.78
N ILE A 163 -0.72 14.31 -0.45
CA ILE A 163 -2.00 15.02 -0.42
C ILE A 163 -2.59 15.11 -1.82
N GLU A 164 -1.83 15.55 -2.82
CA GLU A 164 -2.30 15.63 -4.20
C GLU A 164 -2.61 14.23 -4.78
N GLY A 165 -1.79 13.25 -4.43
CA GLY A 165 -1.94 11.83 -4.68
C GLY A 165 -3.30 11.29 -4.22
N LEU A 166 -3.60 11.49 -2.94
CA LEU A 166 -4.71 10.88 -2.22
C LEU A 166 -5.97 11.73 -2.15
N THR A 167 -5.96 13.00 -2.56
CA THR A 167 -7.17 13.87 -2.45
C THR A 167 -8.32 13.38 -3.34
N GLY A 168 -8.00 12.95 -4.57
CA GLY A 168 -9.00 12.32 -5.46
C GLY A 168 -9.54 11.04 -4.86
N GLU A 169 -8.66 10.25 -4.25
CA GLU A 169 -8.98 8.96 -3.65
C GLU A 169 -9.84 9.10 -2.39
N LYS A 170 -9.50 10.06 -1.54
CA LYS A 170 -10.32 10.47 -0.38
C LYS A 170 -11.73 10.88 -0.82
N SER A 171 -11.85 11.63 -1.91
CA SER A 171 -13.17 12.06 -2.43
C SER A 171 -13.98 10.86 -2.92
N ARG A 172 -13.34 9.94 -3.65
CA ARG A 172 -13.93 8.68 -4.12
C ARG A 172 -14.41 7.82 -2.95
N TRP A 173 -13.55 7.53 -1.97
CA TRP A 173 -13.90 6.73 -0.81
C TRP A 173 -14.96 7.39 0.06
N ASN A 174 -14.99 8.72 0.15
CA ASN A 174 -16.08 9.42 0.84
C ASN A 174 -17.41 9.24 0.12
N HIS A 175 -17.43 9.29 -1.21
CA HIS A 175 -18.63 9.03 -1.99
C HIS A 175 -19.10 7.58 -1.84
N GLU A 176 -18.17 6.63 -1.98
CA GLU A 176 -18.43 5.19 -1.80
C GLU A 176 -18.93 4.88 -0.38
N ARG A 177 -18.35 5.51 0.64
CA ARG A 177 -18.83 5.41 2.03
C ARG A 177 -20.26 5.94 2.18
N GLN A 178 -20.60 7.05 1.51
CA GLN A 178 -21.96 7.59 1.54
C GLN A 178 -22.94 6.64 0.84
N GLU A 179 -22.56 6.10 -0.33
CA GLU A 179 -23.35 5.12 -1.07
C GLU A 179 -23.57 3.84 -0.25
N LEU A 180 -22.51 3.28 0.35
CA LEU A 180 -22.60 2.14 1.25
C LEU A 180 -23.50 2.43 2.46
N SER A 181 -23.46 3.65 3.01
CA SER A 181 -24.35 4.05 4.10
C SER A 181 -25.82 4.08 3.66
N GLN A 182 -26.11 4.50 2.43
CA GLN A 182 -27.46 4.45 1.87
C GLN A 182 -27.90 3.01 1.60
N ASN A 183 -27.03 2.20 0.99
CA ASN A 183 -27.29 0.79 0.70
C ASN A 183 -27.53 -0.02 1.97
N ARG A 184 -26.82 0.28 3.07
CA ARG A 184 -27.04 -0.34 4.38
C ARG A 184 -28.47 -0.21 4.87
N SER A 185 -29.13 0.93 4.60
CA SER A 185 -30.53 1.13 5.00
C SER A 185 -31.52 0.31 4.17
N LYS A 186 -31.18 0.03 2.90
CA LYS A 186 -32.01 -0.71 1.92
C LYS A 186 -31.75 -2.22 1.93
N LEU A 187 -30.66 -2.64 2.57
CA LEU A 187 -30.18 -4.02 2.59
C LEU A 187 -31.24 -5.02 3.05
N VAL A 188 -32.12 -4.65 3.99
CA VAL A 188 -33.16 -5.55 4.50
C VAL A 188 -34.14 -5.96 3.39
N GLY A 189 -34.64 -5.00 2.61
CA GLY A 189 -35.53 -5.29 1.49
C GLY A 189 -34.81 -6.02 0.35
N ASP A 190 -33.58 -5.62 0.06
CA ASP A 190 -32.77 -6.25 -0.99
C ASP A 190 -32.42 -7.71 -0.65
N CYS A 191 -32.07 -8.00 0.60
CA CYS A 191 -31.85 -9.37 1.09
C CYS A 191 -33.12 -10.22 1.07
N LEU A 192 -34.29 -9.64 1.38
CA LEU A 192 -35.57 -10.35 1.31
C LEU A 192 -35.88 -10.80 -0.12
N MET A 193 -35.70 -9.90 -1.09
CA MET A 193 -35.86 -10.18 -2.51
C MET A 193 -34.88 -11.25 -2.99
N SER A 194 -33.61 -11.10 -2.64
CA SER A 194 -32.55 -12.04 -2.97
C SER A 194 -32.78 -13.43 -2.36
N ALA A 195 -33.24 -13.50 -1.11
CA ALA A 195 -33.56 -14.77 -0.45
C ALA A 195 -34.76 -15.45 -1.12
N CYS A 196 -35.81 -14.70 -1.45
CA CYS A 196 -36.95 -15.23 -2.19
C CYS A 196 -36.54 -15.77 -3.57
N PHE A 197 -35.66 -15.04 -4.25
CA PHE A 197 -35.11 -15.48 -5.53
C PHE A 197 -34.35 -16.81 -5.43
N LEU A 198 -33.37 -16.90 -4.52
CA LEU A 198 -32.55 -18.11 -4.35
C LEU A 198 -33.35 -19.34 -3.91
N THR A 199 -34.44 -19.16 -3.16
CA THR A 199 -35.21 -20.26 -2.59
C THR A 199 -36.27 -20.80 -3.53
N TYR A 200 -36.99 -19.94 -4.24
CA TYR A 200 -38.18 -20.35 -5.00
C TYR A 200 -38.04 -20.21 -6.51
N MET A 201 -37.15 -19.36 -7.03
CA MET A 201 -37.19 -19.00 -8.45
C MET A 201 -36.54 -20.02 -9.37
N GLY A 202 -35.78 -20.98 -8.82
CA GLY A 202 -34.93 -21.87 -9.61
C GLY A 202 -35.66 -22.68 -10.69
N ALA A 203 -36.80 -23.29 -10.37
CA ALA A 203 -37.54 -24.14 -11.31
C ALA A 203 -38.28 -23.36 -12.42
N PHE A 204 -38.52 -22.06 -12.21
CA PHE A 204 -39.41 -21.29 -13.06
C PHE A 204 -38.73 -20.66 -14.27
N THR A 205 -39.51 -20.41 -15.32
CA THR A 205 -39.07 -19.74 -16.55
C THR A 205 -38.86 -18.24 -16.35
N ALA A 206 -38.06 -17.61 -17.20
CA ALA A 206 -37.75 -16.18 -17.14
C ALA A 206 -38.99 -15.28 -16.98
N LYS A 207 -40.03 -15.50 -17.80
CA LYS A 207 -41.27 -14.69 -17.77
C LYS A 207 -41.97 -14.78 -16.41
N TYR A 208 -42.04 -15.99 -15.85
CA TYR A 208 -42.68 -16.20 -14.56
C TYR A 208 -41.85 -15.59 -13.42
N ARG A 209 -40.52 -15.75 -13.45
CA ARG A 209 -39.61 -15.12 -12.48
C ARG A 209 -39.80 -13.60 -12.45
N SER A 210 -39.83 -12.94 -13.61
CA SER A 210 -40.07 -11.50 -13.70
C SER A 210 -41.43 -11.09 -13.14
N SER A 211 -42.49 -11.84 -13.43
CA SER A 211 -43.83 -11.57 -12.90
C SER A 211 -43.86 -11.70 -11.37
N VAL A 212 -43.28 -12.75 -10.81
CA VAL A 212 -43.28 -12.97 -9.37
C VAL A 212 -42.41 -11.94 -8.65
N MET A 213 -41.23 -11.63 -9.19
CA MET A 213 -40.37 -10.56 -8.63
C MET A 213 -41.05 -9.20 -8.68
N SER A 214 -41.78 -8.88 -9.74
CA SER A 214 -42.58 -7.65 -9.81
C SER A 214 -43.66 -7.62 -8.71
N ASN A 215 -44.35 -8.74 -8.46
CA ASN A 215 -45.38 -8.81 -7.43
C ASN A 215 -44.77 -8.64 -6.02
N ILE A 216 -43.67 -9.34 -5.72
CA ILE A 216 -42.99 -9.22 -4.43
C ILE A 216 -42.46 -7.79 -4.23
N SER A 217 -41.95 -7.15 -5.29
CA SER A 217 -41.57 -5.74 -5.22
C SER A 217 -42.75 -4.85 -4.84
N GLY A 218 -43.94 -5.12 -5.38
CA GLY A 218 -45.18 -4.44 -4.99
C GLY A 218 -45.51 -4.59 -3.50
N ASP A 219 -45.41 -5.80 -2.98
CA ASP A 219 -45.68 -6.09 -1.56
C ASP A 219 -44.68 -5.39 -0.61
N ILE A 220 -43.41 -5.32 -1.01
CA ILE A 220 -42.36 -4.63 -0.24
C ILE A 220 -42.62 -3.12 -0.20
N VAL A 221 -43.04 -2.54 -1.32
CA VAL A 221 -43.44 -1.13 -1.42
C VAL A 221 -44.65 -0.86 -0.52
N GLU A 222 -45.68 -1.70 -0.56
CA GLU A 222 -46.88 -1.55 0.27
C GLU A 222 -46.54 -1.60 1.76
N LYS A 223 -45.67 -2.54 2.15
CA LYS A 223 -45.21 -2.71 3.54
C LYS A 223 -44.17 -1.67 3.97
N LYS A 224 -43.81 -0.71 3.11
CA LYS A 224 -42.83 0.37 3.38
C LYS A 224 -41.47 -0.14 3.84
N VAL A 225 -41.04 -1.30 3.35
CA VAL A 225 -39.70 -1.82 3.65
C VAL A 225 -38.69 -1.10 2.74
N PRO A 226 -37.63 -0.48 3.31
CA PRO A 226 -36.58 0.13 2.51
C PRO A 226 -35.92 -0.88 1.59
N HIS A 227 -35.87 -0.57 0.30
CA HIS A 227 -35.25 -1.40 -0.73
C HIS A 227 -34.73 -0.53 -1.88
N THR A 228 -33.96 -1.12 -2.77
CA THR A 228 -33.49 -0.49 -3.99
C THR A 228 -34.55 -0.59 -5.08
N CYS A 229 -35.01 0.55 -5.61
CA CYS A 229 -35.92 0.57 -6.76
C CYS A 229 -35.23 -0.04 -7.99
N ASP A 230 -35.91 -0.92 -8.71
CA ASP A 230 -35.39 -1.66 -9.88
C ASP A 230 -34.14 -2.50 -9.57
N LEU A 231 -34.20 -3.25 -8.47
CA LEU A 231 -33.12 -4.13 -8.04
C LEU A 231 -32.83 -5.20 -9.10
N LYS A 232 -31.58 -5.21 -9.59
CA LYS A 232 -31.02 -6.30 -10.40
C LYS A 232 -30.32 -7.29 -9.50
N ILE A 233 -30.90 -8.49 -9.38
CA ILE A 233 -30.42 -9.55 -8.49
C ILE A 233 -28.97 -9.93 -8.82
N GLU A 234 -28.58 -9.85 -10.08
CA GLU A 234 -27.24 -10.20 -10.54
C GLU A 234 -26.16 -9.38 -9.85
N ARG A 235 -26.44 -8.10 -9.58
CA ARG A 235 -25.48 -7.17 -8.97
C ARG A 235 -25.24 -7.42 -7.48
N ILE A 236 -26.17 -8.11 -6.80
CA ILE A 236 -26.03 -8.42 -5.37
C ILE A 236 -25.07 -9.59 -5.18
N PHE A 237 -25.23 -10.63 -5.99
CA PHE A 237 -24.54 -11.90 -5.79
C PHE A 237 -23.23 -12.02 -6.54
N VAL A 238 -23.08 -11.28 -7.66
CA VAL A 238 -22.00 -11.52 -8.61
C VAL A 238 -21.41 -10.20 -9.08
N SER A 239 -20.09 -10.12 -9.00
CA SER A 239 -19.32 -9.03 -9.58
C SER A 239 -19.11 -9.23 -11.09
N ASP A 240 -18.85 -8.13 -11.81
CA ASP A 240 -18.70 -8.17 -13.27
C ASP A 240 -17.57 -9.11 -13.75
N ASP A 241 -16.54 -9.34 -12.92
CA ASP A 241 -15.46 -10.27 -13.22
C ASP A 241 -15.91 -11.73 -13.18
N VAL A 242 -16.76 -12.11 -12.22
CA VAL A 242 -17.31 -13.47 -12.13
C VAL A 242 -18.27 -13.75 -13.29
N ILE A 243 -19.11 -12.77 -13.66
CA ILE A 243 -19.97 -12.84 -14.85
C ILE A 243 -19.13 -13.10 -16.11
N GLN A 244 -18.02 -12.38 -16.25
CA GLN A 244 -17.12 -12.56 -17.40
C GLN A 244 -16.39 -13.90 -17.36
N ARG A 245 -16.02 -14.38 -16.17
CA ARG A 245 -15.47 -15.73 -15.99
C ARG A 245 -16.48 -16.78 -16.44
N TRP A 246 -17.75 -16.71 -16.01
CA TRP A 246 -18.77 -17.65 -16.47
C TRP A 246 -18.95 -17.63 -17.98
N SER A 247 -18.96 -16.44 -18.58
CA SER A 247 -19.04 -16.30 -20.04
C SER A 247 -17.85 -16.93 -20.76
N ALA A 248 -16.64 -16.79 -20.22
CA ALA A 248 -15.45 -17.43 -20.77
C ALA A 248 -15.51 -18.97 -20.73
N HIS A 249 -16.22 -19.56 -19.76
CA HIS A 249 -16.38 -21.02 -19.60
C HIS A 249 -17.63 -21.58 -20.29
N GLY A 250 -18.39 -20.76 -21.03
CA GLY A 250 -19.49 -21.20 -21.89
C GLY A 250 -20.90 -20.88 -21.41
N LEU A 251 -21.07 -20.18 -20.28
CA LEU A 251 -22.39 -19.70 -19.88
C LEU A 251 -22.79 -18.50 -20.77
N PRO A 252 -24.01 -18.43 -21.31
CA PRO A 252 -24.45 -17.28 -22.07
C PRO A 252 -24.58 -16.05 -21.17
N ALA A 253 -24.39 -14.88 -21.78
CA ALA A 253 -24.45 -13.61 -21.07
C ALA A 253 -25.87 -13.02 -20.96
N ASP A 254 -26.91 -13.80 -21.26
CA ASP A 254 -28.29 -13.35 -21.08
C ASP A 254 -28.70 -13.42 -19.60
N GLU A 255 -29.64 -12.56 -19.23
CA GLU A 255 -30.10 -12.39 -17.85
C GLU A 255 -30.57 -13.69 -17.20
N TYR A 256 -31.29 -14.54 -17.96
CA TYR A 256 -31.81 -15.81 -17.44
C TYR A 256 -30.69 -16.82 -17.15
N SER A 257 -29.70 -16.93 -18.05
CA SER A 257 -28.55 -17.80 -17.82
C SER A 257 -27.68 -17.32 -16.67
N LEU A 258 -27.48 -16.00 -16.51
CA LEU A 258 -26.76 -15.44 -15.37
C LEU A 258 -27.47 -15.73 -14.05
N GLN A 259 -28.79 -15.57 -14.03
CA GLN A 259 -29.66 -15.95 -12.91
C GLN A 259 -29.55 -17.43 -12.57
N ASN A 260 -29.51 -18.33 -13.57
CA ASN A 260 -29.29 -19.76 -13.35
C ASN A 260 -27.88 -20.04 -12.80
N GLY A 261 -26.86 -19.31 -13.26
CA GLY A 261 -25.51 -19.39 -12.70
C GLY A 261 -25.46 -18.99 -11.22
N ILE A 262 -26.21 -17.96 -10.83
CA ILE A 262 -26.37 -17.54 -9.43
C ILE A 262 -27.04 -18.63 -8.61
N LEU A 263 -28.16 -19.17 -9.07
CA LEU A 263 -28.88 -20.24 -8.39
C LEU A 263 -28.02 -21.50 -8.22
N THR A 264 -27.17 -21.78 -9.19
CA THR A 264 -26.28 -22.96 -9.17
C THR A 264 -25.09 -22.78 -8.23
N THR A 265 -24.59 -21.55 -8.06
CA THR A 265 -23.35 -21.29 -7.28
C THR A 265 -23.59 -20.75 -5.89
N GLN A 266 -24.67 -20.01 -5.66
CA GLN A 266 -24.95 -19.27 -4.42
C GLN A 266 -26.11 -19.85 -3.59
N ALA A 267 -26.91 -20.77 -4.15
CA ALA A 267 -27.97 -21.41 -3.38
C ALA A 267 -27.37 -22.30 -2.27
N ASN A 268 -28.04 -22.34 -1.12
CA ASN A 268 -27.58 -23.14 0.02
C ASN A 268 -27.75 -24.66 -0.25
N ARG A 269 -28.87 -25.07 -0.85
CA ARG A 269 -29.12 -26.48 -1.20
C ARG A 269 -28.45 -26.80 -2.54
N PHE A 270 -28.02 -28.05 -2.69
CA PHE A 270 -27.36 -28.49 -3.92
C PHE A 270 -28.27 -28.35 -5.14
N PRO A 271 -27.76 -27.82 -6.26
CA PRO A 271 -28.55 -27.60 -7.46
C PRO A 271 -28.73 -28.89 -8.27
N LEU A 272 -29.97 -29.12 -8.72
CA LEU A 272 -30.30 -30.06 -9.79
C LEU A 272 -30.68 -29.26 -11.04
N CYS A 273 -29.78 -29.29 -12.02
CA CYS A 273 -29.93 -28.58 -13.28
C CYS A 273 -30.76 -29.42 -14.26
N ILE A 274 -31.95 -28.94 -14.59
CA ILE A 274 -32.78 -29.47 -15.68
C ILE A 274 -32.24 -28.93 -16.99
N ASP A 275 -31.39 -29.72 -17.65
CA ASP A 275 -30.50 -29.28 -18.72
C ASP A 275 -30.54 -30.24 -19.93
N PRO A 276 -31.64 -30.25 -20.69
CA PRO A 276 -31.80 -31.15 -21.82
C PRO A 276 -30.78 -30.90 -22.94
N GLN A 277 -30.32 -29.65 -23.10
CA GLN A 277 -29.28 -29.29 -24.07
C GLN A 277 -27.84 -29.41 -23.53
N GLN A 278 -27.66 -29.89 -22.29
CA GLN A 278 -26.35 -30.12 -21.64
C GLN A 278 -25.46 -28.86 -21.56
N GLN A 279 -26.06 -27.68 -21.54
CA GLN A 279 -25.34 -26.43 -21.45
C GLN A 279 -24.72 -26.19 -20.06
N ALA A 280 -25.50 -26.39 -19.00
CA ALA A 280 -25.03 -26.30 -17.63
C ALA A 280 -23.95 -27.35 -17.36
N LEU A 281 -24.14 -28.56 -17.88
CA LEU A 281 -23.18 -29.66 -17.76
C LEU A 281 -21.80 -29.26 -18.31
N VAL A 282 -21.75 -28.77 -19.55
CA VAL A 282 -20.49 -28.32 -20.18
C VAL A 282 -19.89 -27.14 -19.42
N TRP A 283 -20.72 -26.19 -18.99
CA TRP A 283 -20.27 -25.03 -18.23
C TRP A 283 -19.63 -25.41 -16.89
N ILE A 284 -20.27 -26.27 -16.09
CA ILE A 284 -19.76 -26.74 -14.80
C ILE A 284 -18.44 -27.51 -15.00
N LYS A 285 -18.38 -28.40 -16.01
CA LYS A 285 -17.14 -29.11 -16.35
C LYS A 285 -15.99 -28.16 -16.66
N ASN A 286 -16.22 -27.14 -17.47
CA ASN A 286 -15.20 -26.17 -17.82
C ASN A 286 -14.80 -25.31 -16.61
N MET A 287 -15.76 -24.89 -15.80
CA MET A 287 -15.52 -24.02 -14.64
C MET A 287 -14.65 -24.70 -13.58
N PHE A 288 -14.83 -26.01 -13.35
CA PHE A 288 -14.12 -26.79 -12.34
C PHE A 288 -13.08 -27.75 -12.92
N ALA A 289 -12.69 -27.57 -14.18
CA ALA A 289 -11.70 -28.42 -14.85
C ALA A 289 -10.34 -28.42 -14.12
N GLU A 290 -9.94 -27.27 -13.58
CA GLU A 290 -8.68 -27.12 -12.83
C GLU A 290 -8.80 -27.60 -11.36
N GLU A 291 -10.02 -27.75 -10.82
CA GLU A 291 -10.29 -28.06 -9.41
C GLU A 291 -10.53 -29.56 -9.13
N HIS A 292 -10.03 -30.45 -10.00
CA HIS A 292 -10.17 -31.91 -9.90
C HIS A 292 -11.63 -32.39 -9.77
N LEU A 293 -12.50 -31.92 -10.67
CA LEU A 293 -13.88 -32.37 -10.78
C LEU A 293 -13.99 -33.89 -11.00
N THR A 294 -14.82 -34.54 -10.19
CA THR A 294 -15.21 -35.94 -10.38
C THR A 294 -16.60 -36.02 -10.99
N VAL A 295 -16.73 -36.78 -12.09
CA VAL A 295 -17.99 -36.90 -12.85
C VAL A 295 -18.41 -38.36 -12.87
N LYS A 296 -19.62 -38.65 -12.40
CA LYS A 296 -20.18 -40.01 -12.28
C LYS A 296 -21.67 -40.02 -12.59
N THR A 297 -22.22 -41.20 -12.90
CA THR A 297 -23.67 -41.43 -13.02
C THR A 297 -24.15 -42.25 -11.83
N LEU A 298 -25.43 -42.15 -11.44
CA LEU A 298 -26.01 -42.97 -10.37
C LEU A 298 -25.98 -44.48 -10.67
N ASN A 299 -25.84 -44.86 -11.94
CA ASN A 299 -25.72 -46.24 -12.39
C ASN A 299 -24.30 -46.82 -12.24
N ASP A 300 -23.30 -46.02 -11.83
CA ASP A 300 -21.91 -46.49 -11.70
C ASP A 300 -21.70 -47.21 -10.36
N ASP A 301 -21.37 -48.50 -10.35
CA ASP A 301 -21.18 -49.29 -9.11
C ASP A 301 -20.18 -48.70 -8.09
N ASP A 302 -19.26 -47.84 -8.55
CA ASP A 302 -18.21 -47.22 -7.76
C ASP A 302 -18.48 -45.75 -7.36
N PHE A 303 -19.65 -45.19 -7.69
CA PHE A 303 -19.94 -43.77 -7.42
C PHE A 303 -19.86 -43.46 -5.93
N MET A 304 -20.36 -44.36 -5.07
CA MET A 304 -20.35 -44.17 -3.61
C MET A 304 -18.93 -43.99 -3.08
N LYS A 305 -17.97 -44.82 -3.51
CA LYS A 305 -16.57 -44.71 -3.08
C LYS A 305 -15.94 -43.38 -3.51
N HIS A 306 -16.26 -42.91 -4.71
CA HIS A 306 -15.77 -41.62 -5.20
C HIS A 306 -16.43 -40.45 -4.47
N LEU A 307 -17.71 -40.55 -4.14
CA LEU A 307 -18.44 -39.56 -3.36
C LEU A 307 -17.89 -39.45 -1.94
N GLU A 308 -17.61 -40.59 -1.28
CA GLU A 308 -16.96 -40.63 0.03
C GLU A 308 -15.64 -39.85 0.02
N LEU A 309 -14.77 -40.13 -0.96
CA LEU A 309 -13.48 -39.45 -1.11
C LEU A 309 -13.66 -37.96 -1.43
N ALA A 310 -14.63 -37.60 -2.26
CA ALA A 310 -14.88 -36.20 -2.61
C ALA A 310 -15.32 -35.39 -1.39
N ILE A 311 -16.19 -35.95 -0.53
CA ILE A 311 -16.64 -35.33 0.72
C ILE A 311 -15.46 -35.15 1.69
N GLN A 312 -14.61 -36.17 1.86
CA GLN A 312 -13.47 -36.11 2.79
C GLN A 312 -12.40 -35.09 2.39
N PHE A 313 -12.18 -34.92 1.08
CA PHE A 313 -11.12 -34.06 0.54
C PHE A 313 -11.65 -32.73 -0.03
N GLY A 314 -12.93 -32.41 0.19
CA GLY A 314 -13.52 -31.14 -0.28
C GLY A 314 -13.50 -30.97 -1.80
N LYS A 315 -13.63 -32.05 -2.57
CA LYS A 315 -13.58 -32.01 -4.04
C LYS A 315 -14.96 -31.73 -4.64
N VAL A 316 -14.97 -31.20 -5.86
CA VAL A 316 -16.21 -31.00 -6.60
C VAL A 316 -16.68 -32.32 -7.21
N PHE A 317 -17.96 -32.64 -7.03
CA PHE A 317 -18.61 -33.85 -7.54
C PHE A 317 -19.81 -33.48 -8.42
N LEU A 318 -19.91 -34.10 -9.60
CA LEU A 318 -21.00 -33.89 -10.55
C LEU A 318 -21.65 -35.22 -10.93
N PHE A 319 -22.95 -35.32 -10.68
CA PHE A 319 -23.78 -36.41 -11.18
C PHE A 319 -24.37 -36.05 -12.54
N GLU A 320 -24.15 -36.92 -13.52
CA GLU A 320 -24.76 -36.82 -14.85
C GLU A 320 -25.98 -37.74 -14.98
N ASN A 321 -26.90 -37.37 -15.88
CA ASN A 321 -28.05 -38.19 -16.25
C ASN A 321 -28.89 -38.63 -15.04
N VAL A 322 -29.13 -37.70 -14.12
CA VAL A 322 -29.98 -37.97 -12.97
C VAL A 322 -31.42 -38.14 -13.45
N ASP A 323 -32.03 -39.27 -13.09
CA ASP A 323 -33.42 -39.59 -13.38
C ASP A 323 -34.37 -38.96 -12.34
N GLU A 324 -35.67 -39.24 -12.45
CA GLU A 324 -36.69 -38.71 -11.53
C GLU A 324 -36.56 -39.27 -10.10
N ASP A 325 -36.04 -40.50 -10.00
CA ASP A 325 -35.79 -41.19 -8.74
C ASP A 325 -34.34 -40.98 -8.29
N LEU A 326 -34.17 -40.36 -7.12
CA LEU A 326 -32.87 -40.24 -6.46
C LEU A 326 -32.68 -41.37 -5.45
N ASP A 327 -31.48 -41.95 -5.40
CA ASP A 327 -31.12 -42.96 -4.40
C ASP A 327 -31.20 -42.35 -2.99
N PRO A 328 -32.05 -42.88 -2.08
CA PRO A 328 -32.18 -42.40 -0.71
C PRO A 328 -30.87 -42.43 0.09
N MET A 329 -29.87 -43.21 -0.33
CA MET A 329 -28.54 -43.20 0.27
C MET A 329 -27.85 -41.83 0.21
N LEU A 330 -28.28 -40.95 -0.70
CA LEU A 330 -27.77 -39.57 -0.81
C LEU A 330 -28.43 -38.60 0.17
N ASP A 331 -29.55 -38.96 0.79
CA ASP A 331 -30.31 -38.08 1.68
C ASP A 331 -29.48 -37.44 2.80
N PRO A 332 -28.57 -38.16 3.50
CA PRO A 332 -27.73 -37.56 4.54
C PRO A 332 -26.85 -36.42 4.02
N VAL A 333 -26.42 -36.52 2.76
CA VAL A 333 -25.60 -35.49 2.09
C VAL A 333 -26.48 -34.34 1.63
N LEU A 334 -27.61 -34.64 0.96
CA LEU A 334 -28.51 -33.61 0.42
C LEU A 334 -29.14 -32.74 1.51
N GLU A 335 -29.54 -33.35 2.63
CA GLU A 335 -30.13 -32.65 3.78
C GLU A 335 -29.08 -31.98 4.68
N LYS A 336 -27.79 -32.30 4.48
CA LYS A 336 -26.68 -31.84 5.32
C LYS A 336 -26.88 -32.22 6.80
N ASN A 337 -27.21 -33.49 7.05
CA ASN A 337 -27.45 -34.04 8.38
C ASN A 337 -26.13 -34.22 9.17
N PHE A 338 -25.53 -33.12 9.59
CA PHE A 338 -24.25 -33.09 10.30
C PHE A 338 -24.38 -33.60 11.74
N ILE A 339 -23.44 -34.46 12.13
CA ILE A 339 -23.19 -34.87 13.51
C ILE A 339 -21.83 -34.30 13.90
N THR A 340 -21.77 -33.47 14.94
CA THR A 340 -20.51 -32.91 15.41
C THR A 340 -19.77 -33.93 16.28
N GLU A 341 -18.67 -34.49 15.78
CA GLU A 341 -17.80 -35.40 16.52
C GLU A 341 -16.38 -34.81 16.59
N ASN A 342 -15.82 -34.71 17.81
CA ASN A 342 -14.46 -34.18 18.04
C ASN A 342 -14.19 -32.79 17.42
N GLY A 343 -15.22 -31.94 17.31
CA GLY A 343 -15.13 -30.60 16.73
C GLY A 343 -15.22 -30.55 15.20
N ASN A 344 -15.29 -31.69 14.51
CA ASN A 344 -15.50 -31.78 13.08
C ASN A 344 -16.95 -32.15 12.76
N ASN A 345 -17.47 -31.65 11.64
CA ASN A 345 -18.75 -32.09 11.11
C ASN A 345 -18.56 -33.47 10.44
N VAL A 346 -19.39 -34.44 10.82
CA VAL A 346 -19.35 -35.80 10.29
C VAL A 346 -20.73 -36.16 9.75
N ILE A 347 -20.78 -36.81 8.59
CA ILE A 347 -22.03 -37.34 8.00
C ILE A 347 -21.93 -38.86 7.95
N THR A 348 -23.07 -39.52 8.16
CA THR A 348 -23.20 -40.98 8.01
C THR A 348 -23.73 -41.27 6.60
N LEU A 349 -22.93 -41.94 5.77
CA LEU A 349 -23.28 -42.33 4.41
C LEU A 349 -23.25 -43.86 4.34
N GLY A 350 -24.41 -44.49 4.15
CA GLY A 350 -24.57 -45.94 4.34
C GLY A 350 -24.14 -46.35 5.75
N ASP A 351 -23.15 -47.25 5.85
CA ASP A 351 -22.64 -47.74 7.13
C ASP A 351 -21.39 -46.98 7.64
N LYS A 352 -20.90 -45.98 6.89
CA LYS A 352 -19.64 -45.27 7.21
C LYS A 352 -19.88 -43.86 7.71
N LYS A 353 -19.09 -43.46 8.69
CA LYS A 353 -18.96 -42.07 9.15
C LYS A 353 -17.84 -41.37 8.40
N ILE A 354 -18.15 -40.23 7.81
CA ILE A 354 -17.27 -39.49 6.91
C ILE A 354 -17.12 -38.07 7.43
N THR A 355 -15.88 -37.61 7.58
CA THR A 355 -15.59 -36.22 7.92
C THR A 355 -15.98 -35.33 6.74
N TRP A 356 -16.76 -34.28 7.03
CA TRP A 356 -17.19 -33.30 6.05
C TRP A 356 -16.14 -32.20 5.90
N ASP A 357 -15.80 -31.87 4.65
CA ASP A 357 -15.02 -30.69 4.30
C ASP A 357 -15.94 -29.59 3.74
N ASP A 358 -15.81 -28.37 4.26
CA ASP A 358 -16.66 -27.24 3.87
C ASP A 358 -16.46 -26.78 2.41
N ASN A 359 -15.36 -27.18 1.76
CA ASN A 359 -15.11 -26.88 0.35
C ASN A 359 -15.85 -27.83 -0.61
N PHE A 360 -16.43 -28.93 -0.11
CA PHE A 360 -17.16 -29.89 -0.94
C PHE A 360 -18.36 -29.23 -1.65
N ARG A 361 -18.48 -29.49 -2.95
CA ARG A 361 -19.60 -29.01 -3.78
C ARG A 361 -20.17 -30.16 -4.60
N LEU A 362 -21.49 -30.29 -4.59
CA LEU A 362 -22.23 -31.28 -5.35
C LEU A 362 -23.10 -30.60 -6.39
N PHE A 363 -23.02 -31.09 -7.63
CA PHE A 363 -23.89 -30.68 -8.74
C PHE A 363 -24.61 -31.91 -9.30
N LEU A 364 -25.88 -31.74 -9.66
CA LEU A 364 -26.67 -32.79 -10.29
C LEU A 364 -27.22 -32.24 -11.62
N CYS A 365 -27.12 -33.02 -12.70
CA CYS A 365 -27.64 -32.63 -14.02
C CYS A 365 -28.55 -33.73 -14.59
N THR A 366 -29.72 -33.34 -15.08
CA THR A 366 -30.65 -34.22 -15.80
C THR A 366 -30.81 -33.77 -17.25
N LYS A 367 -31.00 -34.74 -18.16
CA LYS A 367 -31.31 -34.49 -19.58
C LYS A 367 -32.81 -34.46 -19.86
N LEU A 368 -33.63 -34.79 -18.87
CA LEU A 368 -35.08 -34.82 -19.03
C LEU A 368 -35.61 -33.41 -19.23
N ASN A 369 -36.44 -33.19 -20.26
CA ASN A 369 -36.99 -31.87 -20.58
C ASN A 369 -37.96 -31.35 -19.51
N ASN A 370 -38.81 -32.23 -18.98
CA ASN A 370 -39.82 -31.88 -17.99
C ASN A 370 -40.03 -33.03 -16.99
N PRO A 371 -39.03 -33.33 -16.15
CA PRO A 371 -39.10 -34.39 -15.16
C PRO A 371 -40.09 -34.06 -14.03
N ILE A 372 -40.71 -35.09 -13.48
CA ILE A 372 -41.63 -35.00 -12.34
C ILE A 372 -40.91 -35.47 -11.08
N TYR A 373 -40.50 -34.53 -10.23
CA TYR A 373 -39.87 -34.85 -8.94
C TYR A 373 -40.91 -34.89 -7.81
N SER A 374 -40.69 -35.80 -6.85
CA SER A 374 -41.49 -35.85 -5.64
C SER A 374 -41.29 -34.59 -4.77
N PRO A 375 -42.30 -34.20 -3.95
CA PRO A 375 -42.16 -33.09 -3.02
C PRO A 375 -40.99 -33.27 -2.03
N GLU A 376 -40.65 -34.51 -1.70
CA GLU A 376 -39.51 -34.85 -0.85
C GLU A 376 -38.18 -34.43 -1.50
N ILE A 377 -37.98 -34.75 -2.78
CA ILE A 377 -36.80 -34.34 -3.54
C ILE A 377 -36.73 -32.81 -3.61
N ILE A 378 -37.82 -32.14 -4.00
CA ILE A 378 -37.89 -30.67 -4.11
C ILE A 378 -37.61 -29.98 -2.75
N GLY A 379 -37.93 -30.64 -1.63
CA GLY A 379 -37.62 -30.17 -0.29
C GLY A 379 -36.11 -30.18 0.03
N LYS A 380 -35.34 -31.09 -0.55
CA LYS A 380 -33.92 -31.33 -0.23
C LYS A 380 -32.96 -30.58 -1.16
N ILE A 381 -33.32 -30.43 -2.43
CA ILE A 381 -32.46 -29.82 -3.47
C ILE A 381 -33.05 -28.54 -4.06
N THR A 382 -32.20 -27.74 -4.73
CA THR A 382 -32.64 -26.58 -5.51
C THR A 382 -32.81 -26.99 -6.97
N LEU A 383 -34.03 -27.02 -7.49
CA LEU A 383 -34.25 -27.23 -8.92
C LEU A 383 -33.84 -25.97 -9.70
N VAL A 384 -33.02 -26.10 -10.74
CA VAL A 384 -32.63 -24.99 -11.62
C VAL A 384 -32.98 -25.35 -13.06
N ASN A 385 -33.87 -24.57 -13.66
CA ASN A 385 -34.33 -24.79 -15.02
C ASN A 385 -33.37 -24.15 -16.05
N TYR A 386 -32.55 -24.98 -16.70
CA TYR A 386 -31.65 -24.58 -17.79
C TYR A 386 -32.28 -24.71 -19.18
N GLY A 387 -33.59 -24.89 -19.27
CA GLY A 387 -34.32 -24.87 -20.52
C GLY A 387 -33.99 -23.62 -21.35
N VAL A 388 -33.55 -23.86 -22.58
CA VAL A 388 -33.16 -22.80 -23.51
C VAL A 388 -34.36 -21.91 -23.81
N THR A 389 -34.17 -20.59 -23.72
CA THR A 389 -35.21 -19.61 -24.10
C THR A 389 -35.00 -19.14 -25.54
N GLN A 390 -36.08 -18.71 -26.21
CA GLN A 390 -35.99 -18.16 -27.57
C GLN A 390 -35.01 -16.98 -27.67
N LYS A 391 -35.04 -16.09 -26.67
CA LYS A 391 -34.10 -14.97 -26.59
C LYS A 391 -32.66 -15.45 -26.38
N GLY A 392 -32.43 -16.34 -25.42
CA GLY A 392 -31.10 -16.89 -25.12
C GLY A 392 -30.49 -17.60 -26.33
N LEU A 393 -31.27 -18.43 -27.03
CA LEU A 393 -30.81 -19.10 -28.24
C LEU A 393 -30.57 -18.11 -29.39
N SER A 394 -31.41 -17.08 -29.54
CA SER A 394 -31.16 -16.03 -30.53
C SER A 394 -29.83 -15.33 -30.29
N ASP A 395 -29.47 -15.04 -29.04
CA ASP A 395 -28.20 -14.39 -28.71
C ASP A 395 -27.01 -15.37 -28.90
N GLN A 396 -27.19 -16.66 -28.65
CA GLN A 396 -26.20 -17.69 -28.98
C GLN A 396 -25.97 -17.84 -30.49
N LEU A 397 -27.05 -17.94 -31.26
CA LEU A 397 -27.00 -18.04 -32.72
C LEU A 397 -26.39 -16.79 -33.34
N LEU A 398 -26.55 -15.62 -32.72
CA LEU A 398 -25.89 -14.40 -33.19
C LEU A 398 -24.36 -14.57 -33.18
N ASN A 399 -23.80 -15.17 -32.13
CA ASN A 399 -22.37 -15.44 -32.07
C ASN A 399 -21.94 -16.39 -33.21
N VAL A 400 -22.77 -17.38 -33.54
CA VAL A 400 -22.50 -18.34 -34.63
C VAL A 400 -22.56 -17.66 -36.00
N VAL A 401 -23.58 -16.83 -36.26
CA VAL A 401 -23.73 -16.09 -37.52
C VAL A 401 -22.59 -15.09 -37.70
N VAL A 402 -22.28 -14.30 -36.67
CA VAL A 402 -21.18 -13.33 -36.73
C VAL A 402 -19.85 -14.03 -36.93
N LYS A 403 -19.58 -15.13 -36.22
CA LYS A 403 -18.34 -15.91 -36.41
C LYS A 403 -18.21 -16.41 -37.85
N HIS A 404 -19.32 -16.80 -38.47
CA HIS A 404 -19.34 -17.31 -39.85
C HIS A 404 -19.12 -16.20 -40.89
N GLU A 405 -19.77 -15.04 -40.73
CA GLU A 405 -19.69 -13.94 -41.69
C GLU A 405 -18.45 -13.05 -41.50
N HIS A 406 -18.07 -12.81 -40.24
CA HIS A 406 -16.98 -11.91 -39.83
C HIS A 406 -16.26 -12.49 -38.61
N GLU A 407 -15.40 -13.49 -38.86
CA GLU A 407 -14.57 -14.10 -37.82
C GLU A 407 -13.67 -13.07 -37.11
N ASP A 408 -13.16 -12.08 -37.86
CA ASP A 408 -12.35 -10.98 -37.34
C ASP A 408 -13.08 -10.12 -36.30
N LEU A 409 -14.36 -9.80 -36.54
CA LEU A 409 -15.19 -9.06 -35.58
C LEU A 409 -15.47 -9.86 -34.32
N GLU A 410 -15.68 -11.17 -34.45
CA GLU A 410 -15.93 -12.05 -33.30
C GLU A 410 -14.68 -12.23 -32.44
N ASP A 411 -13.50 -12.37 -33.06
CA ASP A 411 -12.24 -12.46 -32.34
C ASP A 411 -11.86 -11.14 -31.66
N GLN A 412 -12.11 -10.01 -32.31
CA GLN A 412 -11.97 -8.68 -31.69
C GLN A 412 -12.92 -8.54 -30.48
N TYR A 413 -14.18 -8.96 -30.61
CA TYR A 413 -15.14 -8.93 -29.52
C TYR A 413 -14.65 -9.75 -28.32
N LYS A 414 -14.23 -11.01 -28.54
CA LYS A 414 -13.70 -11.89 -27.49
C LYS A 414 -12.44 -11.33 -26.85
N CYS A 415 -11.52 -10.78 -27.66
CA CYS A 415 -10.29 -10.18 -27.17
C CYS A 415 -10.57 -8.97 -26.26
N ILE A 416 -11.46 -8.06 -26.70
CA ILE A 416 -11.86 -6.89 -25.93
C ILE A 416 -12.53 -7.28 -24.62
N VAL A 417 -13.46 -8.24 -24.65
CA VAL A 417 -14.14 -8.72 -23.42
C VAL A 417 -13.12 -9.33 -22.45
N ARG A 418 -12.20 -10.17 -22.93
CA ARG A 418 -11.15 -10.77 -22.10
C ARG A 418 -10.20 -9.73 -21.50
N ASN A 419 -9.77 -8.75 -22.29
CA ASN A 419 -8.88 -7.68 -21.82
C ASN A 419 -9.59 -6.75 -20.83
N MET A 420 -10.86 -6.45 -21.05
CA MET A 420 -11.69 -5.68 -20.12
C MET A 420 -11.81 -6.39 -18.76
N SER A 421 -11.96 -7.73 -18.76
CA SER A 421 -11.94 -8.55 -17.54
C SER A 421 -10.64 -8.42 -16.75
N LYS A 422 -9.52 -8.65 -17.44
CA LYS A 422 -8.18 -8.56 -16.84
C LYS A 422 -7.91 -7.17 -16.28
N ASN A 423 -8.29 -6.13 -17.03
CA ASN A 423 -8.10 -4.74 -16.61
C ASN A 423 -8.96 -4.39 -15.39
N MET A 424 -10.22 -4.85 -15.34
CA MET A 424 -11.09 -4.63 -14.18
C MET A 424 -10.55 -5.32 -12.92
N GLN A 425 -10.11 -6.57 -13.04
CA GLN A 425 -9.45 -7.29 -11.94
C GLN A 425 -8.16 -6.60 -11.49
N LEU A 426 -7.38 -6.06 -12.44
CA LEU A 426 -6.14 -5.35 -12.13
C LEU A 426 -6.43 -4.04 -11.37
N ILE A 427 -7.50 -3.31 -11.70
CA ILE A 427 -7.92 -2.12 -10.93
C ILE A 427 -8.21 -2.49 -9.48
N VAL A 428 -9.03 -3.51 -9.23
CA VAL A 428 -9.36 -3.94 -7.85
C VAL A 428 -8.10 -4.35 -7.10
N LYS A 429 -7.22 -5.13 -7.72
CA LYS A 429 -5.94 -5.52 -7.10
C LYS A 429 -5.02 -4.34 -6.78
N LEU A 430 -4.96 -3.34 -7.65
CA LEU A 430 -4.17 -2.13 -7.42
C LEU A 430 -4.76 -1.31 -6.27
N GLU A 431 -6.08 -1.20 -6.20
CA GLU A 431 -6.79 -0.52 -5.10
C GLU A 431 -6.60 -1.23 -3.76
N ASP A 432 -6.70 -2.57 -3.73
CA ASP A 432 -6.43 -3.38 -2.53
C ASP A 432 -4.96 -3.27 -2.08
N SER A 433 -4.02 -3.28 -3.03
CA SER A 433 -2.59 -3.09 -2.74
C SER A 433 -2.34 -1.71 -2.11
N LEU A 434 -2.95 -0.67 -2.67
CA LEU A 434 -2.85 0.70 -2.17
C LEU A 434 -3.40 0.80 -0.74
N LEU A 435 -4.58 0.23 -0.47
CA LEU A 435 -5.18 0.19 0.87
C LEU A 435 -4.33 -0.61 1.86
N LYS A 436 -3.74 -1.74 1.41
CA LYS A 436 -2.84 -2.55 2.23
C LYS A 436 -1.55 -1.82 2.57
N GLU A 437 -0.94 -1.14 1.61
CA GLU A 437 0.28 -0.35 1.80
C GLU A 437 0.04 0.80 2.79
N LEU A 438 -1.10 1.50 2.67
CA LEU A 438 -1.47 2.57 3.61
C LEU A 438 -1.75 2.03 5.02
N SER A 439 -2.48 0.92 5.14
CA SER A 439 -2.83 0.33 6.44
C SER A 439 -1.66 -0.37 7.15
N SER A 440 -0.72 -0.94 6.40
CA SER A 440 0.47 -1.59 6.97
C SER A 440 1.58 -0.61 7.35
N SER A 441 1.51 0.63 6.87
CA SER A 441 2.50 1.65 7.20
C SER A 441 2.41 2.06 8.69
N THR A 442 3.39 1.63 9.48
CA THR A 442 3.53 2.00 10.89
C THR A 442 4.61 3.07 11.05
N GLY A 443 4.29 4.20 11.67
CA GLY A 443 5.22 5.31 11.88
C GLY A 443 4.91 6.52 10.99
N ASN A 444 5.90 7.37 10.74
CA ASN A 444 5.72 8.57 9.92
C ASN A 444 5.78 8.21 8.43
N ILE A 445 4.62 8.22 7.76
CA ILE A 445 4.46 7.92 6.33
C ILE A 445 5.32 8.83 5.46
N LEU A 446 5.58 10.07 5.90
CA LEU A 446 6.36 11.06 5.15
C LEU A 446 7.84 10.70 4.99
N ASP A 447 8.36 9.81 5.85
CA ASP A 447 9.77 9.40 5.82
C ASP A 447 9.99 8.13 4.97
N ASN A 448 8.91 7.48 4.52
CA ASN A 448 8.99 6.29 3.69
C ASN A 448 8.91 6.65 2.20
N ASP A 449 10.06 6.96 1.60
CA ASP A 449 10.16 7.35 0.19
C ASP A 449 9.72 6.21 -0.76
N ASP A 450 9.91 4.95 -0.37
CA ASP A 450 9.56 3.79 -1.19
C ASP A 450 8.04 3.64 -1.29
N LEU A 451 7.34 3.81 -0.17
CA LEU A 451 5.87 3.82 -0.12
C LEU A 451 5.28 4.95 -0.99
N ILE A 452 5.89 6.13 -0.98
CA ILE A 452 5.40 7.26 -1.79
C ILE A 452 5.56 6.95 -3.28
N LYS A 453 6.69 6.35 -3.69
CA LYS A 453 6.90 5.94 -5.07
C LYS A 453 5.94 4.84 -5.50
N THR A 454 5.71 3.82 -4.67
CA THR A 454 4.75 2.76 -5.01
C THR A 454 3.32 3.30 -5.12
N LEU A 455 2.92 4.24 -4.26
CA LEU A 455 1.63 4.92 -4.34
C LEU A 455 1.47 5.74 -5.64
N ASP A 456 2.49 6.50 -6.04
CA ASP A 456 2.46 7.26 -7.28
C ASP A 456 2.38 6.32 -8.51
N GLU A 457 3.20 5.25 -8.55
CA GLU A 457 3.18 4.28 -9.64
C GLU A 457 1.86 3.50 -9.74
N THR A 458 1.29 3.07 -8.60
CA THR A 458 0.00 2.34 -8.57
C THR A 458 -1.14 3.24 -9.05
N LYS A 459 -1.12 4.53 -8.67
CA LYS A 459 -2.08 5.53 -9.12
C LYS A 459 -1.98 5.79 -10.63
N GLU A 460 -0.78 6.03 -11.16
CA GLU A 460 -0.58 6.26 -12.59
C GLU A 460 -1.07 5.06 -13.42
N LYS A 461 -0.72 3.84 -13.00
CA LYS A 461 -1.21 2.60 -13.62
C LYS A 461 -2.73 2.50 -13.55
N ALA A 462 -3.34 2.80 -12.40
CA ALA A 462 -4.80 2.75 -12.25
C ALA A 462 -5.50 3.76 -13.18
N LEU A 463 -4.97 4.98 -13.34
CA LEU A 463 -5.51 5.99 -14.26
C LEU A 463 -5.36 5.56 -15.73
N GLU A 464 -4.21 5.01 -16.10
CA GLU A 464 -3.97 4.49 -17.45
C GLU A 464 -4.95 3.35 -17.79
N ILE A 465 -5.14 2.41 -16.86
CA ILE A 465 -6.07 1.29 -17.05
C ILE A 465 -7.52 1.80 -17.12
N LYS A 466 -7.93 2.77 -16.28
CA LYS A 466 -9.26 3.38 -16.35
C LYS A 466 -9.52 4.00 -17.73
N LYS A 467 -8.57 4.76 -18.27
CA LYS A 467 -8.68 5.32 -19.63
C LYS A 467 -8.79 4.24 -20.71
N LYS A 468 -7.95 3.20 -20.64
CA LYS A 468 -8.04 2.04 -21.55
C LYS A 468 -9.39 1.33 -21.46
N LEU A 469 -9.98 1.26 -20.27
CA LEU A 469 -11.28 0.63 -20.04
C LEU A 469 -12.41 1.45 -20.67
N GLU A 470 -12.37 2.78 -20.58
CA GLU A 470 -13.32 3.68 -21.27
C GLU A 470 -13.22 3.53 -22.80
N GLU A 471 -12.01 3.52 -23.36
CA GLU A 471 -11.78 3.30 -24.79
C GLU A 471 -12.27 1.90 -25.24
N ALA A 472 -12.03 0.87 -24.43
CA ALA A 472 -12.52 -0.49 -24.68
C ALA A 472 -14.05 -0.55 -24.63
N GLN A 473 -14.72 0.18 -23.73
CA GLN A 473 -16.19 0.26 -23.68
C GLN A 473 -16.78 0.90 -24.94
N LEU A 474 -16.19 1.99 -25.43
CA LEU A 474 -16.63 2.63 -26.68
C LEU A 474 -16.45 1.69 -27.87
N THR A 475 -15.31 1.00 -27.94
CA THR A 475 -15.03 0.02 -28.99
C THR A 475 -15.99 -1.17 -28.92
N LYS A 476 -16.27 -1.68 -27.71
CA LYS A 476 -17.27 -2.74 -27.48
C LYS A 476 -18.66 -2.32 -27.97
N LYS A 477 -19.09 -1.07 -27.72
CA LYS A 477 -20.37 -0.55 -28.24
C LYS A 477 -20.41 -0.55 -29.77
N LYS A 478 -19.34 -0.09 -30.43
CA LYS A 478 -19.23 -0.09 -31.91
C LYS A 478 -19.31 -1.51 -32.47
N ILE A 479 -18.54 -2.44 -31.93
CA ILE A 479 -18.55 -3.85 -32.36
C ILE A 479 -19.91 -4.47 -32.10
N SER A 480 -20.52 -4.22 -30.93
CA SER A 480 -21.86 -4.72 -30.62
C SER A 480 -22.91 -4.19 -31.59
N SER A 481 -22.78 -2.93 -32.04
CA SER A 481 -23.67 -2.37 -33.07
C SER A 481 -23.54 -3.10 -34.40
N ALA A 482 -22.31 -3.37 -34.86
CA ALA A 482 -22.06 -4.14 -36.08
C ALA A 482 -22.60 -5.58 -35.97
N ARG A 483 -22.40 -6.24 -34.82
CA ARG A 483 -22.97 -7.58 -34.55
C ARG A 483 -24.49 -7.57 -34.61
N ASN A 484 -25.13 -6.54 -34.04
CA ASN A 484 -26.59 -6.43 -34.01
C ASN A 484 -27.25 -6.34 -35.39
N GLU A 485 -26.50 -5.99 -36.45
CA GLU A 485 -27.03 -6.01 -37.82
C GLU A 485 -27.42 -7.42 -38.28
N TYR A 486 -26.76 -8.45 -37.76
CA TYR A 486 -27.05 -9.87 -38.05
C TYR A 486 -28.12 -10.49 -37.13
N LYS A 487 -28.59 -9.74 -36.13
CA LYS A 487 -29.61 -10.20 -35.17
C LYS A 487 -30.88 -10.76 -35.81
N PRO A 488 -31.40 -10.23 -36.93
CA PRO A 488 -32.58 -10.81 -37.59
C PRO A 488 -32.37 -12.26 -38.04
N VAL A 489 -31.17 -12.62 -38.53
CA VAL A 489 -30.84 -14.00 -38.94
C VAL A 489 -30.87 -14.94 -37.74
N ALA A 490 -30.28 -14.50 -36.63
CA ALA A 490 -30.24 -15.27 -35.39
C ALA A 490 -31.63 -15.44 -34.76
N LYS A 491 -32.46 -14.40 -34.80
CA LYS A 491 -33.87 -14.44 -34.35
C LYS A 491 -34.68 -15.44 -35.15
N ARG A 492 -34.55 -15.42 -36.50
CA ARG A 492 -35.17 -16.42 -37.37
C ARG A 492 -34.66 -17.84 -37.07
N GLY A 493 -33.36 -18.02 -36.88
CA GLY A 493 -32.77 -19.31 -36.51
C GLY A 493 -33.36 -19.86 -35.20
N SER A 494 -33.53 -19.00 -34.19
CA SER A 494 -34.17 -19.40 -32.94
C SER A 494 -35.61 -19.87 -33.15
N ILE A 495 -36.41 -19.13 -33.92
CA ILE A 495 -37.79 -19.54 -34.26
C ILE A 495 -37.82 -20.90 -34.95
N LEU A 496 -36.91 -21.15 -35.89
CA LEU A 496 -36.82 -22.43 -36.60
C LEU A 496 -36.51 -23.59 -35.65
N TYR A 497 -35.62 -23.38 -34.68
CA TYR A 497 -35.33 -24.39 -33.66
C TYR A 497 -36.54 -24.66 -32.76
N PHE A 498 -37.23 -23.63 -32.26
CA PHE A 498 -38.40 -23.81 -31.40
C PHE A 498 -39.59 -24.42 -32.15
N ALA A 499 -39.77 -24.10 -33.44
CA ALA A 499 -40.72 -24.78 -34.31
C ALA A 499 -40.41 -26.28 -34.40
N ALA A 500 -39.16 -26.64 -34.70
CA ALA A 500 -38.77 -28.02 -34.87
C ALA A 500 -38.77 -28.83 -33.56
N SER A 501 -38.25 -28.26 -32.46
CA SER A 501 -38.28 -28.91 -31.14
C SER A 501 -39.70 -29.12 -30.61
N SER A 502 -40.65 -28.24 -30.96
CA SER A 502 -42.06 -28.42 -30.58
C SER A 502 -42.72 -29.66 -31.22
N LEU A 503 -42.13 -30.24 -32.27
CA LEU A 503 -42.63 -31.48 -32.87
C LEU A 503 -42.51 -32.69 -31.94
N ALA A 504 -41.61 -32.65 -30.95
CA ALA A 504 -41.51 -33.69 -29.93
C ALA A 504 -42.82 -33.86 -29.13
N LEU A 505 -43.67 -32.82 -29.07
CA LEU A 505 -44.99 -32.88 -28.44
C LEU A 505 -45.99 -33.75 -29.25
N LEU A 506 -45.79 -33.88 -30.56
CA LEU A 506 -46.61 -34.74 -31.42
C LEU A 506 -46.14 -36.19 -31.36
N SER A 507 -44.82 -36.39 -31.42
CA SER A 507 -44.21 -37.71 -31.30
C SER A 507 -42.82 -37.57 -30.69
N PRO A 508 -42.47 -38.35 -29.65
CA PRO A 508 -41.11 -38.38 -29.10
C PRO A 508 -40.03 -38.70 -30.15
N MET A 509 -40.38 -39.35 -31.27
CA MET A 509 -39.45 -39.66 -32.36
C MET A 509 -38.93 -38.42 -33.11
N TYR A 510 -39.59 -37.27 -32.97
CA TYR A 510 -39.25 -36.03 -33.69
C TYR A 510 -38.30 -35.11 -32.91
N GLU A 511 -37.67 -35.63 -31.86
CA GLU A 511 -36.71 -34.89 -31.07
C GLU A 511 -35.48 -34.51 -31.91
N MET A 512 -35.12 -33.23 -31.88
CA MET A 512 -33.95 -32.70 -32.56
C MET A 512 -33.02 -32.06 -31.54
N SER A 513 -31.79 -32.57 -31.46
CA SER A 513 -30.76 -31.99 -30.61
C SER A 513 -30.36 -30.59 -31.10
N LEU A 514 -29.93 -29.74 -30.16
CA LEU A 514 -29.41 -28.42 -30.50
C LEU A 514 -28.15 -28.50 -31.38
N ASP A 515 -27.28 -29.48 -31.15
CA ASP A 515 -26.06 -29.69 -31.94
C ASP A 515 -26.35 -30.07 -33.40
N SER A 516 -27.33 -30.96 -33.61
CA SER A 516 -27.79 -31.32 -34.95
C SER A 516 -28.39 -30.11 -35.68
N PHE A 517 -29.18 -29.30 -34.96
CA PHE A 517 -29.72 -28.06 -35.48
C PHE A 517 -28.62 -27.07 -35.88
N LEU A 518 -27.65 -26.81 -35.00
CA LEU A 518 -26.53 -25.90 -35.27
C LEU A 518 -25.72 -26.34 -36.48
N SER A 519 -25.49 -27.64 -36.62
CA SER A 519 -24.80 -28.21 -37.78
C SER A 519 -25.54 -27.94 -39.09
N CYS A 520 -26.87 -28.08 -39.09
CA CYS A 520 -27.72 -27.78 -40.25
C CYS A 520 -27.80 -26.29 -40.54
N PHE A 521 -27.89 -25.46 -39.49
CA PHE A 521 -27.92 -24.01 -39.61
C PHE A 521 -26.62 -23.48 -40.25
N ILE A 522 -25.45 -23.95 -39.82
CA ILE A 522 -24.15 -23.59 -40.43
C ILE A 522 -24.08 -24.04 -41.90
N LYS A 523 -24.53 -25.27 -42.21
CA LYS A 523 -24.60 -25.75 -43.61
C LYS A 523 -25.47 -24.86 -44.49
N SER A 524 -26.61 -24.39 -43.97
CA SER A 524 -27.53 -23.50 -44.71
C SER A 524 -26.91 -22.15 -45.07
N MET A 525 -26.00 -21.64 -44.22
CA MET A 525 -25.28 -20.38 -44.46
C MET A 525 -24.15 -20.56 -45.48
N ASN A 526 -23.47 -21.71 -45.47
CA ASN A 526 -22.42 -22.04 -46.44
C ASN A 526 -22.90 -22.09 -47.90
N GLN A 527 -24.19 -22.39 -48.12
CA GLN A 527 -24.77 -22.47 -49.47
C GLN A 527 -25.03 -21.11 -50.12
N VAL A 528 -25.02 -20.02 -49.34
CA VAL A 528 -25.39 -18.69 -49.85
C VAL A 528 -24.16 -17.96 -50.38
N GLN A 529 -24.21 -17.51 -51.63
CA GLN A 529 -23.15 -16.66 -52.21
C GLN A 529 -23.08 -15.28 -51.55
N GLN A 530 -21.87 -14.77 -51.33
CA GLN A 530 -21.64 -13.44 -50.75
C GLN A 530 -22.13 -12.34 -51.72
N LYS A 531 -22.92 -11.38 -51.21
CA LYS A 531 -23.40 -10.20 -51.95
C LYS A 531 -22.86 -8.92 -51.33
N LYS A 532 -22.69 -7.87 -52.16
CA LYS A 532 -22.11 -6.57 -51.74
C LYS A 532 -22.97 -5.76 -50.78
N LYS A 533 -24.29 -5.92 -50.78
CA LYS A 533 -25.20 -5.21 -49.89
C LYS A 533 -25.61 -6.08 -48.71
N LEU A 534 -25.37 -5.58 -47.50
CA LEU A 534 -25.65 -6.30 -46.26
C LEU A 534 -27.13 -6.69 -46.09
N LYS A 535 -28.07 -5.78 -46.37
CA LYS A 535 -29.51 -6.05 -46.24
C LYS A 535 -29.96 -7.20 -47.14
N GLU A 536 -29.50 -7.23 -48.38
CA GLU A 536 -29.79 -8.31 -49.33
C GLU A 536 -29.12 -9.62 -48.91
N ARG A 537 -27.91 -9.56 -48.32
CA ARG A 537 -27.23 -10.73 -47.74
C ARG A 537 -28.03 -11.33 -46.58
N ILE A 538 -28.46 -10.52 -45.63
CA ILE A 538 -29.27 -10.93 -44.46
C ILE A 538 -30.56 -11.63 -44.92
N GLN A 539 -31.26 -11.05 -45.89
CA GLN A 539 -32.50 -11.64 -46.41
C GLN A 539 -32.26 -13.00 -47.08
N ASN A 540 -31.17 -13.15 -47.85
CA ASN A 540 -30.85 -14.45 -48.46
C ASN A 540 -30.44 -15.49 -47.41
N LEU A 541 -29.70 -15.09 -46.36
CA LEU A 541 -29.36 -15.98 -45.24
C LEU A 541 -30.62 -16.47 -44.53
N ILE A 542 -31.57 -15.57 -44.26
CA ILE A 542 -32.86 -15.93 -43.66
C ILE A 542 -33.63 -16.91 -44.55
N THR A 543 -33.75 -16.63 -45.85
CA THR A 543 -34.47 -17.50 -46.78
C THR A 543 -33.82 -18.87 -46.90
N SER A 544 -32.49 -18.92 -47.05
CA SER A 544 -31.74 -20.18 -47.17
C SER A 544 -31.79 -21.02 -45.89
N ALA A 545 -31.63 -20.38 -44.73
CA ALA A 545 -31.76 -21.06 -43.44
C ALA A 545 -33.17 -21.63 -43.26
N THR A 546 -34.19 -20.86 -43.63
CA THR A 546 -35.59 -21.30 -43.53
C THR A 546 -35.87 -22.48 -44.46
N SER A 547 -35.47 -22.42 -45.74
CA SER A 547 -35.71 -23.50 -46.69
C SER A 547 -34.93 -24.77 -46.34
N TYR A 548 -33.63 -24.64 -46.04
CA TYR A 548 -32.78 -25.79 -45.74
C TYR A 548 -33.23 -26.52 -44.46
N LEU A 549 -33.55 -25.79 -43.40
CA LEU A 549 -34.03 -26.39 -42.15
C LEU A 549 -35.44 -26.97 -42.29
N TYR A 550 -36.31 -26.31 -43.06
CA TYR A 550 -37.63 -26.86 -43.38
C TYR A 550 -37.51 -28.18 -44.15
N ASP A 551 -36.68 -28.24 -45.18
CA ASP A 551 -36.46 -29.45 -45.96
C ASP A 551 -35.86 -30.55 -45.09
N TYR A 552 -34.84 -30.22 -44.29
CA TYR A 552 -34.20 -31.16 -43.36
C TYR A 552 -35.20 -31.75 -42.36
N THR A 553 -36.02 -30.92 -41.71
CA THR A 553 -37.06 -31.38 -40.77
C THR A 553 -38.14 -32.20 -41.49
N CYS A 554 -38.54 -31.81 -42.70
CA CYS A 554 -39.49 -32.56 -43.51
C CYS A 554 -38.99 -33.94 -43.95
N THR A 555 -37.68 -34.18 -43.98
CA THR A 555 -37.14 -35.54 -44.23
C THR A 555 -37.34 -36.50 -43.04
N GLY A 556 -37.42 -35.96 -41.81
CA GLY A 556 -37.51 -36.76 -40.58
C GLY A 556 -38.94 -36.99 -40.07
N ILE A 557 -39.94 -36.28 -40.59
CA ILE A 557 -41.34 -36.36 -40.14
C ILE A 557 -42.26 -37.07 -41.13
N PHE A 558 -43.28 -37.75 -40.62
CA PHE A 558 -44.35 -38.35 -41.42
C PHE A 558 -45.12 -37.29 -42.23
N GLU A 559 -45.60 -37.69 -43.41
CA GLU A 559 -46.32 -36.82 -44.35
C GLU A 559 -47.52 -36.11 -43.71
N CYS A 560 -48.27 -36.82 -42.85
CA CYS A 560 -49.43 -36.26 -42.15
C CYS A 560 -49.08 -35.09 -41.21
N HIS A 561 -47.85 -35.03 -40.69
CA HIS A 561 -47.41 -34.00 -39.75
C HIS A 561 -46.72 -32.81 -40.44
N LYS A 562 -46.43 -32.90 -41.75
CA LYS A 562 -45.78 -31.81 -42.51
C LYS A 562 -46.63 -30.56 -42.55
N SER A 563 -47.93 -30.66 -42.86
CA SER A 563 -48.82 -29.49 -42.90
C SER A 563 -48.96 -28.81 -41.53
N THR A 564 -49.03 -29.60 -40.46
CA THR A 564 -49.04 -29.08 -39.08
C THR A 564 -47.76 -28.33 -38.76
N PHE A 565 -46.61 -28.86 -39.18
CA PHE A 565 -45.32 -28.19 -39.02
C PHE A 565 -45.26 -26.88 -39.82
N SER A 566 -45.66 -26.88 -41.10
CA SER A 566 -45.68 -25.66 -41.93
C SER A 566 -46.57 -24.59 -41.32
N PHE A 567 -47.76 -24.97 -40.83
CA PHE A 567 -48.69 -24.05 -40.17
C PHE A 567 -48.07 -23.47 -38.89
N ARG A 568 -47.52 -24.33 -38.01
CA ARG A 568 -46.88 -23.89 -36.77
C ARG A 568 -45.70 -22.95 -37.02
N LEU A 569 -44.85 -23.28 -38.00
CA LEU A 569 -43.73 -22.44 -38.40
C LEU A 569 -44.21 -21.08 -38.90
N ALA A 570 -45.22 -21.04 -39.77
CA ALA A 570 -45.80 -19.80 -40.26
C ALA A 570 -46.39 -18.94 -39.12
N CYS A 571 -47.11 -19.55 -38.18
CA CYS A 571 -47.62 -18.85 -37.00
C CYS A 571 -46.50 -18.22 -36.18
N LEU A 572 -45.44 -18.98 -35.87
CA LEU A 572 -44.32 -18.45 -35.09
C LEU A 572 -43.56 -17.32 -35.81
N VAL A 573 -43.47 -17.39 -37.13
CA VAL A 573 -42.91 -16.30 -37.94
C VAL A 573 -43.78 -15.05 -37.87
N LEU A 574 -45.10 -15.18 -38.02
CA LEU A 574 -46.05 -14.05 -37.96
C LEU A 574 -46.16 -13.45 -36.56
N GLU A 575 -46.08 -14.28 -35.52
CA GLU A 575 -46.04 -13.85 -34.12
C GLU A 575 -44.80 -12.99 -33.86
N ASP A 576 -43.66 -13.39 -34.41
CA ASP A 576 -42.40 -12.65 -34.27
C ASP A 576 -42.41 -11.29 -34.99
N ASP A 577 -43.08 -11.23 -36.14
CA ASP A 577 -43.29 -10.01 -36.92
C ASP A 577 -44.41 -9.12 -36.34
N GLY A 578 -45.12 -9.59 -35.31
CA GLY A 578 -46.22 -8.87 -34.66
C GLY A 578 -47.49 -8.75 -35.52
N LEU A 579 -47.59 -9.57 -36.57
CA LEU A 579 -48.70 -9.58 -37.53
C LEU A 579 -49.82 -10.55 -37.14
N LEU A 580 -49.58 -11.41 -36.14
CA LEU A 580 -50.52 -12.40 -35.67
C LEU A 580 -51.29 -11.89 -34.45
N ASP A 581 -52.62 -11.89 -34.53
CA ASP A 581 -53.46 -11.71 -33.36
C ASP A 581 -53.65 -13.05 -32.64
N ASN A 582 -53.03 -13.17 -31.46
CA ASN A 582 -53.10 -14.38 -30.64
C ASN A 582 -54.55 -14.74 -30.24
N LYS A 583 -55.44 -13.76 -30.08
CA LYS A 583 -56.85 -14.03 -29.77
C LYS A 583 -57.57 -14.64 -30.97
N ALA A 584 -57.30 -14.15 -32.16
CA ALA A 584 -57.85 -14.69 -33.40
C ALA A 584 -57.31 -16.10 -33.69
N LEU A 585 -56.02 -16.34 -33.43
CA LEU A 585 -55.44 -17.68 -33.54
C LEU A 585 -56.08 -18.64 -32.53
N ASP A 586 -56.24 -18.24 -31.27
CA ASP A 586 -56.88 -19.07 -30.25
C ASP A 586 -58.33 -19.42 -30.62
N ALA A 587 -59.09 -18.44 -31.14
CA ALA A 587 -60.44 -18.66 -31.65
C ALA A 587 -60.46 -19.60 -32.88
N PHE A 588 -59.48 -19.48 -33.78
CA PHE A 588 -59.34 -20.38 -34.93
C PHE A 588 -59.03 -21.81 -34.51
N LEU A 589 -58.15 -22.00 -33.52
CA LEU A 589 -57.73 -23.32 -33.04
C LEU A 589 -58.79 -24.03 -32.20
N HIS A 590 -59.50 -23.30 -31.33
CA HIS A 590 -60.45 -23.88 -30.38
C HIS A 590 -61.91 -23.74 -30.80
N GLY A 591 -62.20 -22.93 -31.82
CA GLY A 591 -63.56 -22.55 -32.19
C GLY A 591 -64.23 -21.67 -31.13
N ASP A 592 -65.54 -21.51 -31.26
CA ASP A 592 -66.34 -20.76 -30.30
C ASP A 592 -66.61 -21.59 -29.03
N ARG A 593 -65.87 -21.27 -27.96
CA ARG A 593 -66.00 -21.91 -26.65
C ARG A 593 -67.30 -21.55 -25.90
N THR A 594 -68.05 -20.55 -26.37
CA THR A 594 -69.29 -20.11 -25.72
C THR A 594 -70.48 -21.06 -25.95
N ILE A 595 -70.37 -21.99 -26.91
CA ILE A 595 -71.45 -22.94 -27.27
C ILE A 595 -71.69 -24.01 -26.18
N GLY A 596 -70.87 -24.04 -25.12
CA GLY A 596 -70.99 -25.01 -24.01
C GLY A 596 -70.82 -24.44 -22.60
N GLU A 597 -70.78 -23.12 -22.40
CA GLU A 597 -70.76 -22.56 -21.04
C GLU A 597 -72.13 -22.75 -20.38
N PRO A 598 -72.24 -23.50 -19.25
CA PRO A 598 -73.49 -23.52 -18.50
C PRO A 598 -73.77 -22.09 -18.03
N SER A 599 -75.02 -21.64 -18.17
CA SER A 599 -75.48 -20.29 -17.80
C SER A 599 -75.33 -19.93 -16.32
N VAL A 600 -74.75 -20.81 -15.52
CA VAL A 600 -74.49 -20.62 -14.09
C VAL A 600 -73.00 -20.87 -13.85
N PRO A 601 -72.24 -19.86 -13.39
CA PRO A 601 -70.86 -20.08 -12.95
C PRO A 601 -70.89 -21.05 -11.77
N LYS A 602 -70.02 -22.07 -11.79
CA LYS A 602 -69.88 -22.98 -10.64
C LYS A 602 -69.55 -22.15 -9.39
N PRO A 603 -70.21 -22.40 -8.25
CA PRO A 603 -69.87 -21.73 -7.01
C PRO A 603 -68.41 -22.06 -6.64
N LEU A 604 -67.71 -21.02 -6.20
CA LEU A 604 -66.28 -20.94 -5.86
C LEU A 604 -65.75 -22.12 -5.05
#